data_AF-A0A814RI65-F1
#
_entry.id   AF-A0A814RI65-F1
#
_cell.length_a   1.000
_cell.length_b   1.000
_cell.length_c   1.000
_cell.angle_alpha   90.00
_cell.angle_beta   90.00
_cell.angle_gamma   90.00
#
_symmetry.space_group_name_H-M   'P 1'
#
loop_
_entity.id
_entity.type
_entity.pdbx_description
1 polymer ?
#
loop_
_entity_poly.entity_id
_entity_poly.type
_entity_poly.pdbx_seq_one_letter_code
_entity_poly.pdbx_strand_id
1 'polypeptide(L)'
;MILFSSTSLILLVFCSFSYFVVINGRIAITIDSSSSEEEHKPKHKEPCCTDRMKNRDESDIDCGGFNCPKCQDMKKCTSPNDCLSDVCINNTCIPSPSCLDRIRNQDESDIDCGGLSCPKCQNMKSCTSSNDCLSNVCINSTCIPSPSCQDQIKNQDETDIDCGGRSCQKCQDTKTCNVACDCLSDVCIKNKCIPSPSCQDQIKNQDETDVDCGGSICPKCNNGKACNTSVDCLSDQCRVQFCQTCSLVSFENGDFESGTISDWTLGGGLRTSISSSEILPKYFLPGGQFYNYTIAMTHSSIVTNGSDPLLGDLMPGIVEGGQYSFRVEDLEKGGYASVISRKINNYFCLDIYFSWLAVLQNGNHSSNQSSLVIVQLDDFTTGESLILRRYDAGATGSGVDNRFQAKDDYFYTPAWQSEHLAIDNTRFGHNFTLTVLAADCEPSGHVGYLYLDSFSGSGVDNRFQAKDDYFYTPAWQSEHLAIDNTRFGHNFTLTVLAADCEPSGHVGYLYLDSFSGLSP
;
A
#
# COMPACT_ATOMS: atom_id res chain seq x y z
N MET A 1 30.09 12.23 41.45
CA MET A 1 31.21 12.79 40.67
C MET A 1 32.43 12.76 41.57
N ILE A 2 33.36 11.82 41.33
CA ILE A 2 34.46 11.48 42.25
C ILE A 2 35.77 11.78 41.51
N LEU A 3 36.55 12.70 42.06
CA LEU A 3 37.96 12.92 41.73
C LEU A 3 38.77 12.58 42.98
N PHE A 4 39.72 11.66 42.84
CA PHE A 4 40.66 11.28 43.90
C PHE A 4 41.88 12.21 43.90
N SER A 5 42.33 12.63 45.08
CA SER A 5 43.75 12.81 45.37
C SER A 5 44.04 12.77 46.87
N SER A 6 44.95 11.88 47.22
CA SER A 6 45.67 11.62 48.47
C SER A 6 45.85 12.77 49.46
N THR A 7 45.28 12.62 50.67
CA THR A 7 46.00 12.45 51.95
C THR A 7 44.98 12.41 53.11
N SER A 8 45.18 11.47 54.02
CA SER A 8 44.38 11.20 55.25
C SER A 8 43.10 10.38 55.06
N LEU A 9 43.23 9.12 55.48
CA LEU A 9 42.23 8.07 55.53
C LEU A 9 41.28 8.32 56.73
N ILE A 10 39.99 8.56 56.48
CA ILE A 10 38.95 8.41 57.52
C ILE A 10 37.91 7.43 56.98
N LEU A 11 37.93 6.25 57.59
CA LEU A 11 36.95 5.19 57.40
C LEU A 11 35.87 5.39 58.47
N LEU A 12 34.61 5.64 58.09
CA LEU A 12 33.48 5.52 59.00
C LEU A 12 32.36 4.72 58.33
N VAL A 13 32.22 3.49 58.84
CA VAL A 13 31.12 2.56 58.61
C VAL A 13 29.99 2.90 59.60
N PHE A 14 28.76 2.79 59.11
CA PHE A 14 27.48 2.98 59.77
C PHE A 14 27.32 2.21 61.09
N CYS A 15 26.60 2.78 62.08
CA CYS A 15 25.35 2.25 62.66
C CYS A 15 24.98 3.00 63.94
N SER A 16 23.70 2.94 64.28
CA SER A 16 22.98 3.67 65.30
C SER A 16 23.52 3.49 66.73
N PHE A 17 23.39 4.56 67.51
CA PHE A 17 23.49 4.64 68.97
C PHE A 17 24.82 4.21 69.61
N SER A 18 25.82 5.11 69.57
CA SER A 18 26.68 5.52 70.71
C SER A 18 27.86 6.36 70.20
N TYR A 19 28.06 7.58 70.71
CA TYR A 19 29.25 8.40 70.42
C TYR A 19 30.19 8.40 71.63
N PHE A 20 31.43 7.97 71.37
CA PHE A 20 32.56 8.10 72.29
C PHE A 20 33.29 9.42 71.99
N VAL A 21 33.50 10.25 73.01
CA VAL A 21 34.33 11.46 72.92
C VAL A 21 35.55 11.25 73.82
N VAL A 22 36.75 11.19 73.21
CA VAL A 22 38.03 11.11 73.93
C VAL A 22 38.68 12.49 73.88
N ILE A 23 38.84 13.14 75.03
CA ILE A 23 39.62 14.37 75.20
C ILE A 23 40.66 14.11 76.28
N ASN A 24 41.94 14.33 75.96
CA ASN A 24 43.07 14.26 76.90
C ASN A 24 43.20 12.95 77.71
N GLY A 25 43.12 11.80 77.05
CA GLY A 25 43.73 10.55 77.54
C GLY A 25 43.04 9.85 78.71
N ARG A 26 41.74 10.07 78.97
CA ARG A 26 40.94 9.22 79.87
C ARG A 26 39.56 8.90 79.29
N ILE A 27 39.17 7.63 79.34
CA ILE A 27 37.89 7.11 78.84
C ILE A 27 36.92 7.00 80.03
N ALA A 28 35.70 7.55 79.89
CA ALA A 28 34.60 7.36 80.83
C ALA A 28 33.42 6.74 80.08
N ILE A 29 32.92 5.60 80.59
CA ILE A 29 31.79 4.84 80.04
C ILE A 29 30.63 4.97 81.04
N THR A 30 29.44 5.32 80.58
CA THR A 30 28.21 5.22 81.37
C THR A 30 27.27 4.23 80.69
N ILE A 31 26.82 3.22 81.41
CA ILE A 31 25.82 2.24 80.98
C ILE A 31 24.70 2.35 82.01
N ASP A 32 23.45 2.53 81.59
CA ASP A 32 22.32 2.51 82.51
C ASP A 32 21.34 1.41 82.09
N SER A 33 21.12 0.46 83.00
CA SER A 33 20.12 -0.60 82.87
C SER A 33 19.62 -1.03 84.25
N SER A 34 18.38 -0.64 84.54
CA SER A 34 17.29 -1.38 85.20
C SER A 34 17.46 -2.02 86.60
N SER A 35 16.39 -1.82 87.38
CA SER A 35 15.73 -2.70 88.37
C SER A 35 16.27 -2.70 89.81
N SER A 36 15.36 -2.44 90.77
CA SER A 36 14.91 -3.47 91.74
C SER A 36 13.89 -2.92 92.75
N GLU A 37 12.94 -3.79 93.07
CA GLU A 37 11.82 -3.77 94.02
C GLU A 37 12.18 -3.43 95.48
N GLU A 38 11.19 -2.98 96.26
CA GLU A 38 11.02 -3.46 97.65
C GLU A 38 9.57 -3.31 98.17
N GLU A 39 9.15 -4.33 98.91
CA GLU A 39 7.78 -4.70 99.28
C GLU A 39 7.52 -4.39 100.79
N HIS A 40 6.28 -4.05 101.19
CA HIS A 40 5.87 -4.06 102.60
C HIS A 40 4.47 -4.67 102.81
N LYS A 41 4.36 -5.51 103.84
CA LYS A 41 3.34 -6.55 104.12
C LYS A 41 2.29 -6.07 105.18
N PRO A 42 1.26 -6.85 105.60
CA PRO A 42 -0.17 -6.66 105.28
C PRO A 42 -1.11 -6.35 106.48
N LYS A 43 -2.39 -6.03 106.22
CA LYS A 43 -3.49 -6.13 107.22
C LYS A 43 -4.80 -6.68 106.61
N HIS A 44 -5.25 -7.80 107.19
CA HIS A 44 -6.60 -8.37 107.34
C HIS A 44 -7.54 -8.65 106.13
N LYS A 45 -7.92 -9.94 106.07
CA LYS A 45 -8.88 -10.67 105.20
C LYS A 45 -10.33 -10.47 105.70
N GLU A 46 -11.31 -10.11 104.85
CA GLU A 46 -12.36 -10.97 104.27
C GLU A 46 -13.32 -10.14 103.35
N PRO A 47 -14.07 -10.72 102.37
CA PRO A 47 -13.59 -11.19 101.06
C PRO A 47 -14.46 -10.72 99.84
N CYS A 48 -13.99 -11.06 98.62
CA CYS A 48 -14.81 -11.68 97.52
C CYS A 48 -14.87 -10.97 96.15
N CYS A 49 -13.74 -10.78 95.47
CA CYS A 49 -13.66 -10.65 93.99
C CYS A 49 -12.32 -11.14 93.42
N THR A 50 -11.55 -11.97 94.16
CA THR A 50 -10.18 -12.40 93.81
C THR A 50 -9.87 -13.80 94.35
N ASP A 51 -10.89 -14.65 94.50
CA ASP A 51 -10.77 -15.99 95.09
C ASP A 51 -10.64 -17.12 94.05
N ARG A 52 -10.50 -16.75 92.76
CA ARG A 52 -10.33 -17.63 91.59
C ARG A 52 -11.49 -18.56 91.35
N MET A 53 -12.66 -18.25 91.90
CA MET A 53 -13.88 -19.01 91.68
C MET A 53 -14.99 -18.06 91.27
N LYS A 54 -15.64 -18.32 90.13
CA LYS A 54 -16.84 -17.58 89.75
C LYS A 54 -17.95 -17.80 90.77
N ASN A 55 -18.13 -16.85 91.69
CA ASN A 55 -19.13 -16.92 92.74
C ASN A 55 -19.77 -15.54 92.99
N ARG A 56 -20.89 -15.52 93.72
CA ARG A 56 -21.72 -14.32 93.94
C ARG A 56 -22.14 -13.64 92.61
N ASP A 57 -22.00 -12.32 92.49
CA ASP A 57 -22.45 -11.50 91.36
C ASP A 57 -21.42 -11.40 90.21
N GLU A 58 -20.34 -12.18 90.25
CA GLU A 58 -19.31 -12.21 89.21
C GLU A 58 -19.82 -12.66 87.83
N SER A 59 -19.44 -11.92 86.78
CA SER A 59 -19.77 -12.27 85.40
C SER A 59 -18.75 -13.23 84.77
N ASP A 60 -17.48 -13.14 85.18
CA ASP A 60 -16.40 -14.10 84.93
C ASP A 60 -15.54 -14.26 86.20
N ILE A 61 -14.66 -15.26 86.26
CA ILE A 61 -13.84 -15.55 87.46
C ILE A 61 -13.12 -14.27 87.92
N ASP A 62 -13.42 -13.82 89.14
CA ASP A 62 -12.83 -12.65 89.80
C ASP A 62 -13.11 -11.30 89.11
N CYS A 63 -14.11 -11.19 88.23
CA CYS A 63 -14.46 -9.91 87.58
C CYS A 63 -15.93 -9.79 87.14
N GLY A 64 -16.39 -8.54 87.00
CA GLY A 64 -17.76 -8.19 86.61
C GLY A 64 -18.79 -8.39 87.73
N GLY A 65 -19.98 -7.80 87.62
CA GLY A 65 -20.88 -7.61 88.76
C GLY A 65 -20.74 -6.24 89.43
N PHE A 66 -21.54 -5.98 90.45
CA PHE A 66 -21.65 -4.63 91.06
C PHE A 66 -20.47 -4.32 91.99
N ASN A 67 -19.93 -5.33 92.68
CA ASN A 67 -18.88 -5.14 93.68
C ASN A 67 -17.48 -5.57 93.24
N CYS A 68 -17.31 -6.02 91.99
CA CYS A 68 -16.05 -6.55 91.45
C CYS A 68 -15.44 -5.68 90.36
N PRO A 69 -14.10 -5.74 90.17
CA PRO A 69 -13.44 -5.01 89.11
C PRO A 69 -13.99 -5.45 87.75
N LYS A 70 -14.07 -4.49 86.81
CA LYS A 70 -14.51 -4.77 85.45
C LYS A 70 -13.59 -5.79 84.77
N CYS A 71 -14.18 -6.70 84.04
CA CYS A 71 -13.51 -7.72 83.26
C CYS A 71 -12.72 -7.14 82.08
N GLN A 72 -11.54 -7.71 81.84
CA GLN A 72 -10.73 -7.46 80.64
C GLN A 72 -11.40 -8.01 79.38
N ASP A 73 -10.92 -7.57 78.21
CA ASP A 73 -11.41 -8.07 76.92
C ASP A 73 -11.32 -9.62 76.85
N MET A 74 -12.27 -10.23 76.14
CA MET A 74 -12.51 -11.66 75.99
C MET A 74 -13.03 -12.42 77.23
N LYS A 75 -13.25 -11.74 78.36
CA LYS A 75 -13.89 -12.33 79.55
C LYS A 75 -15.41 -12.31 79.44
N LYS A 76 -16.10 -13.16 80.21
CA LYS A 76 -17.56 -13.25 80.21
C LYS A 76 -18.21 -12.06 80.94
N CYS A 77 -19.29 -11.56 80.36
CA CYS A 77 -20.08 -10.46 80.90
C CYS A 77 -21.56 -10.78 80.81
N THR A 78 -22.35 -10.15 81.67
CA THR A 78 -23.81 -10.20 81.67
C THR A 78 -24.43 -8.82 81.43
N SER A 79 -23.67 -7.76 81.72
CA SER A 79 -24.02 -6.36 81.53
C SER A 79 -22.85 -5.59 80.89
N PRO A 80 -23.08 -4.51 80.12
CA PRO A 80 -22.02 -3.67 79.57
C PRO A 80 -21.04 -3.16 80.64
N ASN A 81 -21.55 -2.78 81.81
CA ASN A 81 -20.73 -2.30 82.94
C ASN A 81 -19.78 -3.35 83.53
N ASP A 82 -19.96 -4.64 83.20
CA ASP A 82 -19.07 -5.70 83.63
C ASP A 82 -17.71 -5.62 82.88
N CYS A 83 -17.62 -4.91 81.76
CA CYS A 83 -16.44 -4.87 80.90
C CYS A 83 -15.66 -3.57 81.04
N LEU A 84 -14.31 -3.64 81.03
CA LEU A 84 -13.46 -2.44 81.05
C LEU A 84 -13.75 -1.49 79.88
N SER A 85 -14.15 -2.04 78.74
CA SER A 85 -14.58 -1.33 77.54
C SER A 85 -16.00 -0.76 77.60
N ASP A 86 -16.76 -1.09 78.63
CA ASP A 86 -18.21 -0.88 78.73
C ASP A 86 -19.03 -1.53 77.59
N VAL A 87 -18.47 -2.51 76.88
CA VAL A 87 -19.13 -3.20 75.76
C VAL A 87 -19.18 -4.72 76.01
N CYS A 88 -20.40 -5.22 76.25
CA CYS A 88 -20.71 -6.64 76.39
C CYS A 88 -21.51 -7.13 75.18
N ILE A 89 -20.90 -7.90 74.27
CA ILE A 89 -21.58 -8.49 73.11
C ILE A 89 -21.45 -10.02 73.18
N ASN A 90 -22.55 -10.73 72.97
CA ASN A 90 -22.61 -12.20 73.04
C ASN A 90 -21.97 -12.76 74.33
N ASN A 91 -22.31 -12.14 75.46
CA ASN A 91 -21.81 -12.47 76.80
C ASN A 91 -20.29 -12.42 76.93
N THR A 92 -19.59 -11.64 76.11
CA THR A 92 -18.13 -11.49 76.14
C THR A 92 -17.75 -10.02 76.04
N CYS A 93 -16.83 -9.56 76.90
CA CYS A 93 -16.27 -8.23 76.84
C CYS A 93 -15.43 -8.09 75.58
N ILE A 94 -15.71 -7.08 74.76
CA ILE A 94 -14.92 -6.76 73.58
C ILE A 94 -14.27 -5.39 73.75
N PRO A 95 -13.12 -5.10 73.13
CA PRO A 95 -12.49 -3.78 73.21
C PRO A 95 -13.47 -2.67 72.82
N SER A 96 -13.31 -1.47 73.38
CA SER A 96 -14.09 -0.30 72.94
C SER A 96 -13.83 -0.07 71.45
N PRO A 97 -14.88 0.12 70.63
CA PRO A 97 -14.71 0.20 69.17
C PRO A 97 -13.81 1.40 68.85
N SER A 98 -12.78 1.17 68.04
CA SER A 98 -11.80 2.18 67.64
C SER A 98 -11.48 2.04 66.16
N CYS A 99 -11.13 3.13 65.49
CA CYS A 99 -10.80 3.11 64.06
C CYS A 99 -9.54 2.31 63.66
N LEU A 100 -8.94 1.55 64.58
CA LEU A 100 -7.68 0.79 64.40
C LEU A 100 -7.77 -0.59 65.09
N ASP A 101 -8.98 -1.12 65.28
CA ASP A 101 -9.24 -2.39 65.98
C ASP A 101 -9.35 -3.61 65.04
N ARG A 102 -9.04 -3.42 63.76
CA ARG A 102 -9.02 -4.43 62.68
C ARG A 102 -10.38 -5.03 62.35
N ILE A 103 -11.45 -4.42 62.81
CA ILE A 103 -12.81 -4.84 62.51
C ILE A 103 -13.55 -3.69 61.87
N ARG A 104 -14.26 -3.95 60.76
CA ARG A 104 -15.09 -2.91 60.12
C ARG A 104 -16.28 -2.58 61.03
N ASN A 105 -16.19 -1.48 61.78
CA ASN A 105 -17.22 -1.04 62.72
C ASN A 105 -17.47 0.48 62.64
N GLN A 106 -18.37 1.00 63.48
CA GLN A 106 -18.74 2.42 63.50
C GLN A 106 -19.11 2.96 62.10
N ASP A 107 -18.47 4.05 61.66
CA ASP A 107 -18.67 4.69 60.36
C ASP A 107 -17.63 4.28 59.30
N GLU A 108 -16.87 3.20 59.53
CA GLU A 108 -15.82 2.73 58.63
C GLU A 108 -16.33 2.23 57.28
N SER A 109 -15.72 2.73 56.21
CA SER A 109 -16.02 2.29 54.84
C SER A 109 -15.22 1.05 54.42
N ASP A 110 -14.04 0.84 55.01
CA ASP A 110 -13.23 -0.39 54.97
C ASP A 110 -12.53 -0.60 56.33
N ILE A 111 -11.95 -1.77 56.58
CA ILE A 111 -11.33 -2.10 57.88
C ILE A 111 -10.32 -1.01 58.28
N ASP A 112 -10.53 -0.40 59.44
CA ASP A 112 -9.69 0.65 60.06
C ASP A 112 -9.61 1.97 59.26
N CYS A 113 -10.54 2.24 58.33
CA CYS A 113 -10.54 3.49 57.56
C CYS A 113 -11.91 3.90 56.99
N GLY A 114 -12.04 5.20 56.70
CA GLY A 114 -13.24 5.79 56.10
C GLY A 114 -14.30 6.20 57.11
N GLY A 115 -15.32 6.95 56.66
CA GLY A 115 -16.22 7.66 57.57
C GLY A 115 -15.70 9.04 57.96
N LEU A 116 -16.41 9.70 58.86
CA LEU A 116 -16.07 11.02 59.39
C LEU A 116 -15.08 10.96 60.55
N SER A 117 -15.08 9.85 61.27
CA SER A 117 -14.37 9.69 62.56
C SER A 117 -13.02 8.98 62.41
N CYS A 118 -12.79 8.29 61.31
CA CYS A 118 -11.59 7.47 61.08
C CYS A 118 -10.67 8.05 59.98
N PRO A 119 -9.38 7.63 59.92
CA PRO A 119 -8.46 8.03 58.87
C PRO A 119 -8.98 7.66 57.47
N LYS A 120 -8.62 8.47 56.47
CA LYS A 120 -9.00 8.19 55.08
C LYS A 120 -8.33 6.91 54.57
N CYS A 121 -9.09 6.14 53.81
CA CYS A 121 -8.67 4.91 53.16
C CYS A 121 -7.66 5.15 52.03
N GLN A 122 -6.67 4.25 51.92
CA GLN A 122 -5.74 4.21 50.79
C GLN A 122 -6.43 3.72 49.50
N ASN A 123 -5.75 3.85 48.36
CA ASN A 123 -6.26 3.34 47.08
C ASN A 123 -6.56 1.82 47.17
N MET A 124 -7.56 1.37 46.42
CA MET A 124 -8.12 0.00 46.39
C MET A 124 -8.90 -0.44 47.64
N LYS A 125 -9.10 0.44 48.61
CA LYS A 125 -9.96 0.18 49.77
C LYS A 125 -11.41 0.57 49.48
N SER A 126 -12.34 -0.04 50.21
CA SER A 126 -13.78 0.21 50.07
C SER A 126 -14.15 1.61 50.57
N CYS A 127 -15.02 2.31 49.84
CA CYS A 127 -15.52 3.63 50.19
C CYS A 127 -17.02 3.75 49.96
N THR A 128 -17.67 4.63 50.70
CA THR A 128 -19.08 4.99 50.54
C THR A 128 -19.26 6.43 50.07
N SER A 129 -18.29 7.28 50.38
CA SER A 129 -18.21 8.69 50.01
C SER A 129 -16.82 9.03 49.50
N SER A 130 -16.73 10.06 48.67
CA SER A 130 -15.44 10.58 48.17
C SER A 130 -14.51 10.99 49.31
N ASN A 131 -15.04 11.48 50.44
CA ASN A 131 -14.25 11.87 51.60
C ASN A 131 -13.60 10.70 52.35
N ASP A 132 -14.07 9.47 52.12
CA ASP A 132 -13.48 8.27 52.73
C ASP A 132 -12.10 7.98 52.14
N CYS A 133 -11.78 8.49 50.95
CA CYS A 133 -10.55 8.17 50.22
C CYS A 133 -9.47 9.24 50.37
N LEU A 134 -8.21 8.83 50.51
CA LEU A 134 -7.07 9.75 50.56
C LEU A 134 -6.99 10.63 49.29
N SER A 135 -7.35 10.06 48.13
CA SER A 135 -7.46 10.74 46.83
C SER A 135 -8.66 11.67 46.71
N ASN A 136 -9.60 11.61 47.65
CA ASN A 136 -10.96 12.17 47.56
C ASN A 136 -11.78 11.64 46.37
N VAL A 137 -11.46 10.47 45.82
CA VAL A 137 -12.17 9.89 44.67
C VAL A 137 -12.66 8.47 45.01
N CYS A 138 -13.98 8.33 45.16
CA CYS A 138 -14.66 7.06 45.37
C CYS A 138 -15.47 6.68 44.14
N ILE A 139 -15.05 5.65 43.39
CA ILE A 139 -15.76 5.14 42.21
C ILE A 139 -16.05 3.67 42.40
N ASN A 140 -17.29 3.24 42.11
CA ASN A 140 -17.74 1.85 42.29
C ASN A 140 -17.41 1.29 43.68
N SER A 141 -17.64 2.11 44.72
CA SER A 141 -17.36 1.81 46.12
C SER A 141 -15.89 1.47 46.43
N THR A 142 -14.94 1.92 45.60
CA THR A 142 -13.50 1.73 45.80
C THR A 142 -12.75 3.06 45.66
N CYS A 143 -11.80 3.31 46.56
CA CYS A 143 -10.90 4.45 46.48
C CYS A 143 -9.93 4.26 45.31
N ILE A 144 -9.93 5.17 44.35
CA ILE A 144 -8.99 5.14 43.23
C ILE A 144 -7.98 6.29 43.35
N PRO A 145 -6.79 6.22 42.73
CA PRO A 145 -5.85 7.34 42.70
C PRO A 145 -6.51 8.64 42.21
N SER A 146 -5.99 9.79 42.62
CA SER A 146 -6.39 11.07 42.04
C SER A 146 -6.10 11.04 40.54
N PRO A 147 -7.06 11.43 39.68
CA PRO A 147 -6.89 11.29 38.24
C PRO A 147 -5.69 12.14 37.78
N SER A 148 -4.89 11.60 36.88
CA SER A 148 -3.70 12.25 36.33
C SER A 148 -3.47 11.81 34.89
N CYS A 149 -2.82 12.65 34.08
CA CYS A 149 -2.51 12.35 32.67
C CYS A 149 -1.48 11.20 32.45
N GLN A 150 -1.22 10.38 33.46
CA GLN A 150 -0.22 9.29 33.47
C GLN A 150 -0.71 8.09 34.31
N ASP A 151 -2.02 7.98 34.54
CA ASP A 151 -2.61 6.94 35.39
C ASP A 151 -3.13 5.71 34.63
N GLN A 152 -2.89 5.67 33.31
CA GLN A 152 -3.27 4.58 32.40
C GLN A 152 -4.79 4.39 32.27
N ILE A 153 -5.59 5.37 32.68
CA ILE A 153 -7.04 5.32 32.62
C ILE A 153 -7.52 6.56 31.87
N LYS A 154 -8.23 6.36 30.74
CA LYS A 154 -8.86 7.46 30.00
C LYS A 154 -9.83 8.24 30.88
N ASN A 155 -9.40 9.38 31.42
CA ASN A 155 -10.18 10.20 32.34
C ASN A 155 -9.96 11.71 32.10
N GLN A 156 -10.58 12.56 32.92
CA GLN A 156 -10.55 14.03 32.75
C GLN A 156 -10.96 14.44 31.32
N ASP A 157 -10.15 15.25 30.64
CA ASP A 157 -10.34 15.73 29.27
C ASP A 157 -9.49 14.96 28.24
N GLU A 158 -8.94 13.80 28.62
CA GLU A 158 -8.14 12.95 27.72
C GLU A 158 -8.94 12.45 26.52
N THR A 159 -8.33 12.50 25.34
CA THR A 159 -8.92 11.94 24.13
C THR A 159 -8.47 10.51 23.87
N ASP A 160 -7.31 10.12 24.37
CA ASP A 160 -6.83 8.73 24.49
C ASP A 160 -6.12 8.54 25.84
N ILE A 161 -5.85 7.30 26.25
CA ILE A 161 -5.24 7.01 27.55
C ILE A 161 -3.96 7.83 27.75
N ASP A 162 -3.92 8.66 28.80
CA ASP A 162 -2.77 9.48 29.22
C ASP A 162 -2.35 10.57 28.21
N CYS A 163 -3.24 10.98 27.28
CA CYS A 163 -2.95 12.05 26.33
C CYS A 163 -4.20 12.74 25.74
N GLY A 164 -3.97 13.92 25.16
CA GLY A 164 -4.98 14.74 24.50
C GLY A 164 -5.77 15.63 25.47
N GLY A 165 -6.71 16.40 24.95
CA GLY A 165 -7.37 17.43 25.73
C GLY A 165 -6.47 18.65 25.96
N ARG A 166 -6.92 19.52 26.86
CA ARG A 166 -6.24 20.77 27.21
C ARG A 166 -5.28 20.59 28.39
N SER A 167 -5.54 19.62 29.26
CA SER A 167 -4.78 19.42 30.51
C SER A 167 -3.60 18.47 30.37
N CYS A 168 -3.62 17.59 29.36
CA CYS A 168 -2.61 16.55 29.16
C CYS A 168 -1.69 16.84 27.96
N GLN A 169 -0.60 16.07 27.88
CA GLN A 169 0.30 16.11 26.72
C GLN A 169 -0.42 15.67 25.45
N LYS A 170 0.00 16.21 24.29
CA LYS A 170 -0.57 15.80 23.01
C LYS A 170 -0.30 14.32 22.73
N CYS A 171 -1.26 13.65 22.12
CA CYS A 171 -1.20 12.26 21.71
C CYS A 171 -0.25 12.04 20.51
N GLN A 172 0.42 10.89 20.51
CA GLN A 172 1.19 10.41 19.35
C GLN A 172 0.27 9.96 18.21
N ASP A 173 0.85 9.73 17.03
CA ASP A 173 0.12 9.20 15.88
C ASP A 173 -0.62 7.89 16.22
N THR A 174 -1.71 7.63 15.52
CA THR A 174 -2.67 6.51 15.68
C THR A 174 -3.57 6.54 16.90
N LYS A 175 -3.28 7.41 17.89
CA LYS A 175 -4.09 7.62 19.09
C LYS A 175 -5.38 8.38 18.79
N THR A 176 -6.35 8.25 19.67
CA THR A 176 -7.68 8.86 19.54
C THR A 176 -7.64 10.36 19.85
N CYS A 177 -8.29 11.17 19.02
CA CYS A 177 -8.38 12.62 19.18
C CYS A 177 -9.80 13.11 18.87
N ASN A 178 -10.16 14.28 19.39
CA ASN A 178 -11.39 14.99 19.05
C ASN A 178 -11.11 16.26 18.24
N VAL A 179 -9.98 16.91 18.50
CA VAL A 179 -9.54 18.16 17.86
C VAL A 179 -8.07 18.09 17.48
N ALA A 180 -7.66 18.93 16.53
CA ALA A 180 -6.29 19.03 16.03
C ALA A 180 -5.24 19.16 17.15
N CYS A 181 -5.51 20.01 18.15
CA CYS A 181 -4.56 20.26 19.24
C CYS A 181 -4.35 19.08 20.19
N ASP A 182 -5.16 18.02 20.09
CA ASP A 182 -4.94 16.78 20.84
C ASP A 182 -3.73 16.01 20.29
N CYS A 183 -3.29 16.26 19.06
CA CYS A 183 -2.29 15.48 18.36
C CYS A 183 -0.93 16.18 18.29
N LEU A 184 0.16 15.44 18.47
CA LEU A 184 1.52 15.97 18.34
C LEU A 184 1.75 16.61 16.96
N SER A 185 1.13 16.03 15.92
CA SER A 185 1.15 16.50 14.53
C SER A 185 0.27 17.72 14.25
N ASP A 186 -0.58 18.11 15.22
CA ASP A 186 -1.69 19.05 15.07
C ASP A 186 -2.75 18.63 14.02
N VAL A 187 -2.83 17.33 13.69
CA VAL A 187 -3.80 16.80 12.71
C VAL A 187 -4.63 15.66 13.30
N CYS A 188 -5.94 15.90 13.42
CA CYS A 188 -6.93 14.93 13.87
C CYS A 188 -7.92 14.61 12.74
N ILE A 189 -7.84 13.42 12.14
CA ILE A 189 -8.73 12.99 11.06
C ILE A 189 -9.39 11.66 11.45
N LYS A 190 -10.72 11.56 11.27
CA LYS A 190 -11.51 10.37 11.64
C LYS A 190 -11.26 9.93 13.10
N ASN A 191 -11.19 10.91 14.01
CA ASN A 191 -10.89 10.74 15.44
C ASN A 191 -9.54 10.06 15.73
N LYS A 192 -8.57 10.13 14.80
CA LYS A 192 -7.20 9.65 15.03
C LYS A 192 -6.17 10.71 14.70
N CYS A 193 -5.13 10.77 15.54
CA CYS A 193 -3.92 11.51 15.23
C CYS A 193 -3.22 10.83 14.08
N ILE A 194 -2.90 11.58 13.05
CA ILE A 194 -2.11 11.12 11.91
C ILE A 194 -0.83 11.96 11.83
N PRO A 195 0.25 11.45 11.21
CA PRO A 195 1.47 12.23 11.01
C PRO A 195 1.18 13.59 10.37
N SER A 196 2.01 14.59 10.66
CA SER A 196 1.91 15.87 9.95
C SER A 196 2.11 15.61 8.46
N PRO A 197 1.25 16.18 7.59
CA PRO A 197 1.29 15.89 6.17
C PRO A 197 2.68 16.24 5.62
N SER A 198 3.22 15.36 4.79
CA SER A 198 4.52 15.53 4.15
C SER A 198 4.51 14.86 2.78
N CYS A 199 5.36 15.32 1.87
CA CYS A 199 5.49 14.73 0.53
C CYS A 199 6.07 13.31 0.48
N GLN A 200 6.15 12.60 1.61
CA GLN A 200 6.77 11.28 1.76
C GLN A 200 6.02 10.42 2.78
N ASP A 201 4.75 10.74 3.06
CA ASP A 201 3.94 10.04 4.07
C ASP A 201 3.04 8.93 3.49
N GLN A 202 3.17 8.64 2.20
CA GLN A 202 2.43 7.63 1.45
C GLN A 202 0.92 7.89 1.38
N ILE A 203 0.49 9.13 1.63
CA ILE A 203 -0.91 9.54 1.60
C ILE A 203 -1.02 10.76 0.69
N LYS A 204 -1.83 10.65 -0.38
CA LYS A 204 -2.13 11.80 -1.25
C LYS A 204 -2.75 12.96 -0.45
N ASN A 205 -1.95 13.97 -0.13
CA ASN A 205 -2.36 15.13 0.68
C ASN A 205 -1.67 16.43 0.23
N GLN A 206 -1.83 17.52 1.00
CA GLN A 206 -1.36 18.86 0.60
C GLN A 206 -1.82 19.24 -0.82
N ASP A 207 -0.89 19.61 -1.70
CA ASP A 207 -1.11 19.92 -3.12
C ASP A 207 -0.61 18.81 -4.06
N GLU A 208 -0.35 17.61 -3.53
CA GLU A 208 0.09 16.46 -4.31
C GLU A 208 -0.91 16.07 -5.40
N THR A 209 -0.38 15.81 -6.59
CA THR A 209 -1.20 15.31 -7.70
C THR A 209 -1.24 13.79 -7.78
N ASP A 210 -0.24 13.11 -7.21
CA ASP A 210 -0.25 11.69 -6.90
C ASP A 210 0.45 11.46 -5.55
N VAL A 211 0.29 10.29 -4.95
CA VAL A 211 0.86 9.97 -3.63
C VAL A 211 2.36 10.32 -3.59
N ASP A 212 2.74 11.20 -2.67
CA ASP A 212 4.11 11.66 -2.42
C ASP A 212 4.77 12.45 -3.57
N CYS A 213 4.00 12.98 -4.53
CA CYS A 213 4.56 13.76 -5.64
C CYS A 213 3.59 14.74 -6.31
N GLY A 214 4.18 15.67 -7.08
CA GLY A 214 3.47 16.67 -7.88
C GLY A 214 3.01 17.88 -7.06
N GLY A 215 2.28 18.78 -7.71
CA GLY A 215 1.94 20.06 -7.09
C GLY A 215 3.13 21.04 -7.08
N SER A 216 2.97 22.10 -6.31
CA SER A 216 3.95 23.18 -6.19
C SER A 216 4.96 22.98 -5.06
N ILE A 217 4.63 22.17 -4.05
CA ILE A 217 5.45 21.97 -2.85
C ILE A 217 6.26 20.66 -2.93
N CYS A 218 5.69 19.60 -3.52
CA CYS A 218 6.30 18.28 -3.52
C CYS A 218 7.21 18.00 -4.74
N PRO A 219 8.11 16.99 -4.66
CA PRO A 219 8.91 16.58 -5.79
C PRO A 219 8.05 16.17 -6.99
N LYS A 220 8.55 16.42 -8.20
CA LYS A 220 7.86 16.03 -9.42
C LYS A 220 7.64 14.51 -9.49
N CYS A 221 6.49 14.12 -10.03
CA CYS A 221 6.06 12.76 -10.22
C CYS A 221 6.81 12.06 -11.38
N ASN A 222 7.08 10.76 -11.18
CA ASN A 222 7.54 9.85 -12.24
C ASN A 222 6.45 9.60 -13.28
N ASN A 223 6.83 9.01 -14.42
CA ASN A 223 5.86 8.59 -15.42
C ASN A 223 4.83 7.59 -14.87
N GLY A 224 3.60 7.67 -15.39
CA GLY A 224 2.46 6.86 -14.96
C GLY A 224 1.74 7.37 -13.71
N LYS A 225 2.29 8.39 -13.04
CA LYS A 225 1.68 9.02 -11.87
C LYS A 225 0.70 10.12 -12.28
N ALA A 226 -0.32 10.35 -11.45
CA ALA A 226 -1.33 11.36 -11.70
C ALA A 226 -0.76 12.79 -11.63
N CYS A 227 -1.25 13.66 -12.50
CA CYS A 227 -0.86 15.06 -12.61
C CYS A 227 -2.04 15.96 -13.00
N ASN A 228 -1.93 17.25 -12.69
CA ASN A 228 -2.86 18.28 -13.14
C ASN A 228 -2.22 19.19 -14.20
N THR A 229 -0.92 19.42 -14.09
CA THR A 229 -0.13 20.30 -14.96
C THR A 229 1.19 19.63 -15.32
N SER A 230 1.82 20.08 -16.42
CA SER A 230 3.12 19.56 -16.86
C SER A 230 4.20 19.67 -15.80
N VAL A 231 4.17 20.72 -14.96
CA VAL A 231 5.17 20.96 -13.91
C VAL A 231 5.16 19.88 -12.83
N ASP A 232 4.02 19.20 -12.64
CA ASP A 232 3.90 18.09 -11.70
C ASP A 232 4.77 16.90 -12.09
N CYS A 233 5.23 16.83 -13.34
CA CYS A 233 5.88 15.66 -13.91
C CYS A 233 7.37 15.87 -14.15
N LEU A 234 8.19 14.87 -13.83
CA LEU A 234 9.63 14.87 -14.16
C LEU A 234 9.86 15.02 -15.68
N SER A 235 8.90 14.56 -16.47
CA SER A 235 8.86 14.69 -17.93
C SER A 235 8.53 16.09 -18.43
N ASP A 236 8.07 16.99 -17.56
CA ASP A 236 7.41 18.25 -17.92
C ASP A 236 6.23 18.06 -18.90
N GLN A 237 5.57 16.90 -18.85
CA GLN A 237 4.48 16.52 -19.74
C GLN A 237 3.40 15.79 -18.94
N CYS A 238 2.31 16.51 -18.67
CA CYS A 238 1.09 15.96 -18.09
C CYS A 238 0.05 15.82 -19.20
N ARG A 239 -0.30 14.57 -19.54
CA ARG A 239 -1.26 14.27 -20.61
C ARG A 239 -2.30 13.29 -20.07
N VAL A 240 -3.57 13.57 -20.35
CA VAL A 240 -4.70 12.75 -19.88
C VAL A 240 -4.64 12.53 -18.35
N GLN A 241 -4.21 13.56 -17.60
CA GLN A 241 -4.03 13.54 -16.14
C GLN A 241 -2.93 12.59 -15.61
N PHE A 242 -2.00 12.14 -16.46
CA PHE A 242 -0.84 11.35 -16.05
C PHE A 242 0.48 11.92 -16.58
N CYS A 243 1.54 11.77 -15.79
CA CYS A 243 2.89 12.11 -16.17
C CYS A 243 3.39 11.12 -17.21
N GLN A 244 3.86 11.66 -18.34
CA GLN A 244 4.27 10.86 -19.48
C GLN A 244 5.56 11.44 -20.06
N THR A 245 6.60 10.65 -20.27
CA THR A 245 7.60 10.98 -21.30
C THR A 245 7.24 10.16 -22.53
N CYS A 246 6.65 10.79 -23.54
CA CYS A 246 6.54 10.18 -24.86
C CYS A 246 7.74 10.52 -25.76
N SER A 247 8.87 10.85 -25.12
CA SER A 247 10.13 11.14 -25.75
C SER A 247 11.11 10.06 -25.31
N LEU A 248 11.55 9.23 -26.27
CA LEU A 248 12.62 8.24 -26.16
C LEU A 248 12.32 6.89 -25.47
N VAL A 249 11.06 6.60 -25.10
CA VAL A 249 10.56 5.22 -24.89
C VAL A 249 9.52 4.85 -25.96
N SER A 250 9.66 5.44 -27.14
CA SER A 250 9.16 4.86 -28.40
C SER A 250 9.98 3.61 -28.70
N PHE A 251 9.48 2.69 -29.53
CA PHE A 251 10.25 1.55 -30.02
C PHE A 251 11.65 2.01 -30.48
N GLU A 252 12.69 1.80 -29.66
CA GLU A 252 14.05 2.19 -30.02
C GLU A 252 14.39 1.44 -31.32
N ASN A 253 14.68 2.20 -32.38
CA ASN A 253 14.86 1.67 -33.73
C ASN A 253 13.69 0.77 -34.20
N GLY A 254 12.45 1.14 -33.85
CA GLY A 254 11.24 0.45 -34.31
C GLY A 254 10.98 0.63 -35.81
N ASP A 255 11.43 1.76 -36.35
CA ASP A 255 11.39 2.14 -37.77
C ASP A 255 12.67 1.79 -38.52
N PHE A 256 13.59 1.03 -37.91
CA PHE A 256 14.82 0.53 -38.54
C PHE A 256 15.82 1.61 -39.01
N GLU A 257 15.64 2.86 -38.61
CA GLU A 257 16.47 4.00 -39.05
C GLU A 257 17.94 3.95 -38.62
N SER A 258 18.29 3.09 -37.66
CA SER A 258 19.69 2.79 -37.33
C SER A 258 20.39 1.89 -38.36
N GLY A 259 19.64 1.33 -39.32
CA GLY A 259 20.15 0.33 -40.27
C GLY A 259 20.45 -1.02 -39.61
N THR A 260 19.88 -1.29 -38.43
CA THR A 260 20.06 -2.56 -37.69
C THR A 260 18.73 -3.12 -37.20
N ILE A 261 18.77 -4.37 -36.72
CA ILE A 261 17.66 -5.03 -36.02
C ILE A 261 18.03 -5.34 -34.56
N SER A 262 19.00 -4.63 -33.97
CA SER A 262 19.59 -4.99 -32.67
C SER A 262 18.58 -5.10 -31.52
N ASP A 263 17.46 -4.40 -31.64
CA ASP A 263 16.36 -4.40 -30.69
C ASP A 263 15.27 -5.43 -30.98
N TRP A 264 15.32 -6.07 -32.15
CA TRP A 264 14.30 -7.00 -32.59
C TRP A 264 14.76 -8.45 -32.38
N THR A 265 13.79 -9.32 -32.10
CA THR A 265 14.01 -10.76 -32.10
C THR A 265 13.62 -11.30 -33.47
N LEU A 266 14.61 -11.77 -34.22
CA LEU A 266 14.40 -12.41 -35.51
C LEU A 266 14.25 -13.93 -35.33
N GLY A 267 13.35 -14.51 -36.10
CA GLY A 267 13.09 -15.94 -36.16
C GLY A 267 12.77 -16.35 -37.60
N GLY A 268 12.82 -17.65 -37.83
CA GLY A 268 12.50 -18.23 -39.13
C GLY A 268 12.68 -19.73 -39.12
N GLY A 269 12.14 -20.41 -40.11
CA GLY A 269 12.12 -21.87 -40.15
C GLY A 269 11.48 -22.45 -41.41
N LEU A 270 11.54 -23.77 -41.49
CA LEU A 270 10.84 -24.53 -42.53
C LEU A 270 9.35 -24.61 -42.19
N ARG A 271 8.50 -24.20 -43.12
CA ARG A 271 7.04 -24.29 -42.99
C ARG A 271 6.47 -25.63 -43.50
N THR A 272 7.26 -26.40 -44.24
CA THR A 272 6.83 -27.63 -44.95
C THR A 272 5.91 -28.52 -44.10
N SER A 273 4.76 -28.91 -44.67
CA SER A 273 3.72 -29.76 -44.07
C SER A 273 2.97 -29.18 -42.88
N ILE A 274 2.91 -27.84 -42.73
CA ILE A 274 2.08 -27.15 -41.73
C ILE A 274 1.02 -26.31 -42.45
N SER A 275 -0.25 -26.50 -42.05
CA SER A 275 -1.36 -25.71 -42.57
C SER A 275 -1.25 -24.25 -42.11
N SER A 276 -1.63 -23.29 -42.97
CA SER A 276 -1.72 -21.86 -42.62
C SER A 276 -2.47 -21.64 -41.30
N SER A 277 -3.55 -22.39 -41.06
CA SER A 277 -4.38 -22.30 -39.85
C SER A 277 -3.65 -22.68 -38.55
N GLU A 278 -2.57 -23.46 -38.63
CA GLU A 278 -1.81 -23.97 -37.48
C GLU A 278 -0.52 -23.17 -37.25
N ILE A 279 -0.15 -22.29 -38.18
CA ILE A 279 1.02 -21.42 -38.06
C ILE A 279 0.76 -20.36 -37.02
N LEU A 280 1.62 -20.35 -36.00
CA LEU A 280 1.69 -19.34 -34.96
C LEU A 280 3.11 -18.77 -34.91
N PRO A 281 3.28 -17.44 -34.83
CA PRO A 281 4.60 -16.81 -34.82
C PRO A 281 5.57 -17.36 -33.77
N LYS A 282 5.06 -17.72 -32.58
CA LYS A 282 5.84 -18.30 -31.48
C LYS A 282 6.62 -19.57 -31.84
N TYR A 283 6.20 -20.33 -32.85
CA TYR A 283 6.89 -21.56 -33.24
C TYR A 283 8.15 -21.31 -34.09
N PHE A 284 8.26 -20.12 -34.69
CA PHE A 284 9.37 -19.73 -35.55
C PHE A 284 10.34 -18.75 -34.84
N LEU A 285 9.97 -18.22 -33.68
CA LEU A 285 10.85 -17.43 -32.82
C LEU A 285 11.87 -18.32 -32.09
N PRO A 286 13.00 -17.77 -31.60
CA PRO A 286 14.01 -18.54 -30.85
C PRO A 286 13.41 -19.38 -29.72
N GLY A 287 13.72 -20.68 -29.73
CA GLY A 287 13.16 -21.68 -28.80
C GLY A 287 11.83 -22.30 -29.25
N GLY A 288 11.25 -21.85 -30.36
CA GLY A 288 10.09 -22.44 -31.00
C GLY A 288 10.40 -23.75 -31.72
N GLN A 289 9.35 -24.56 -31.94
CA GLN A 289 9.47 -25.91 -32.53
C GLN A 289 10.10 -25.93 -33.93
N PHE A 290 9.85 -24.90 -34.75
CA PHE A 290 10.29 -24.82 -36.14
C PHE A 290 11.45 -23.83 -36.35
N TYR A 291 11.95 -23.23 -35.27
CA TYR A 291 13.02 -22.26 -35.34
C TYR A 291 14.31 -22.85 -35.92
N ASN A 292 14.87 -22.16 -36.90
CA ASN A 292 16.15 -22.45 -37.50
C ASN A 292 16.93 -21.13 -37.65
N TYR A 293 18.06 -21.04 -36.94
CA TYR A 293 18.90 -19.83 -36.93
C TYR A 293 19.37 -19.41 -38.33
N THR A 294 19.77 -20.36 -39.18
CA THR A 294 20.25 -20.04 -40.53
C THR A 294 19.14 -19.41 -41.37
N ILE A 295 17.95 -20.01 -41.35
CA ILE A 295 16.80 -19.50 -42.10
C ILE A 295 16.42 -18.11 -41.60
N ALA A 296 16.33 -17.94 -40.27
CA ALA A 296 16.04 -16.65 -39.64
C ALA A 296 16.97 -15.54 -40.14
N MET A 297 18.28 -15.82 -40.29
CA MET A 297 19.27 -14.83 -40.68
C MET A 297 19.38 -14.55 -42.19
N THR A 298 18.79 -15.39 -43.04
CA THR A 298 18.96 -15.26 -44.51
C THR A 298 17.68 -14.91 -45.27
N HIS A 299 16.51 -15.14 -44.69
CA HIS A 299 15.22 -14.95 -45.38
C HIS A 299 14.55 -13.63 -44.98
N SER A 300 15.24 -12.68 -44.37
CA SER A 300 14.69 -11.36 -44.07
C SER A 300 15.80 -10.32 -44.12
N SER A 301 15.45 -9.07 -44.43
CA SER A 301 16.46 -8.04 -44.64
C SER A 301 15.94 -6.64 -44.38
N ILE A 302 16.81 -5.78 -43.86
CA ILE A 302 16.63 -4.33 -43.95
C ILE A 302 16.75 -3.94 -45.42
N VAL A 303 15.81 -3.13 -45.91
CA VAL A 303 15.79 -2.62 -47.27
C VAL A 303 15.83 -1.09 -47.25
N THR A 304 16.27 -0.51 -48.36
CA THR A 304 16.30 0.95 -48.57
C THR A 304 15.20 1.38 -49.52
N ASN A 305 14.91 2.68 -49.57
CA ASN A 305 13.90 3.24 -50.45
C ASN A 305 14.07 2.78 -51.92
N GLY A 306 12.96 2.41 -52.55
CA GLY A 306 12.89 1.84 -53.89
C GLY A 306 11.52 1.24 -54.19
N SER A 307 11.35 0.70 -55.40
CA SER A 307 10.14 -0.05 -55.77
C SER A 307 10.26 -1.51 -55.35
N ASP A 308 9.12 -2.17 -55.15
CA ASP A 308 9.09 -3.61 -54.92
C ASP A 308 9.72 -4.37 -56.11
N PRO A 309 10.62 -5.34 -55.88
CA PRO A 309 11.32 -6.01 -56.98
C PRO A 309 10.44 -6.90 -57.87
N LEU A 310 9.29 -7.38 -57.38
CA LEU A 310 8.38 -8.23 -58.15
C LEU A 310 7.22 -7.43 -58.78
N LEU A 311 6.70 -6.45 -58.05
CA LEU A 311 5.49 -5.71 -58.42
C LEU A 311 5.75 -4.29 -58.93
N GLY A 312 6.94 -3.72 -58.71
CA GLY A 312 7.32 -2.41 -59.22
C GLY A 312 6.33 -1.31 -58.81
N ASP A 313 5.88 -0.52 -59.79
CA ASP A 313 5.00 0.64 -59.59
C ASP A 313 3.55 0.29 -59.22
N LEU A 314 3.21 -1.00 -59.06
CA LEU A 314 1.91 -1.41 -58.53
C LEU A 314 1.79 -1.13 -57.03
N MET A 315 2.92 -1.03 -56.33
CA MET A 315 3.01 -0.73 -54.92
C MET A 315 3.66 0.65 -54.73
N PRO A 316 3.42 1.31 -53.58
CA PRO A 316 4.20 2.50 -53.22
C PRO A 316 5.66 2.12 -52.97
N GLY A 317 6.50 3.13 -52.68
CA GLY A 317 7.88 2.88 -52.23
C GLY A 317 7.90 1.96 -51.01
N ILE A 318 8.87 1.04 -50.97
CA ILE A 318 8.99 0.02 -49.91
C ILE A 318 9.55 0.56 -48.59
N VAL A 319 9.73 1.87 -48.48
CA VAL A 319 10.05 2.59 -47.23
C VAL A 319 8.99 3.68 -47.08
N GLU A 320 8.24 3.64 -45.98
CA GLU A 320 7.17 4.59 -45.67
C GLU A 320 7.74 5.89 -45.10
N GLY A 321 8.69 5.77 -44.17
CA GLY A 321 9.31 6.90 -43.50
C GLY A 321 10.82 6.71 -43.41
N GLY A 322 11.59 7.80 -43.46
CA GLY A 322 13.02 7.73 -43.24
C GLY A 322 13.82 7.11 -44.41
N GLN A 323 14.75 6.21 -44.10
CA GLN A 323 15.70 5.61 -45.03
C GLN A 323 15.53 4.09 -45.18
N TYR A 324 15.05 3.42 -44.15
CA TYR A 324 15.04 1.96 -44.07
C TYR A 324 13.65 1.43 -43.70
N SER A 325 13.35 0.23 -44.19
CA SER A 325 12.26 -0.59 -43.67
C SER A 325 12.74 -2.03 -43.53
N PHE A 326 11.93 -2.89 -42.91
CA PHE A 326 12.27 -4.29 -42.74
C PHE A 326 11.38 -5.20 -43.57
N ARG A 327 11.97 -6.01 -44.46
CA ARG A 327 11.27 -7.07 -45.18
C ARG A 327 11.33 -8.38 -44.37
N VAL A 328 10.16 -8.87 -44.01
CA VAL A 328 9.91 -10.19 -43.41
C VAL A 328 9.62 -11.19 -44.53
N GLU A 329 10.34 -12.31 -44.54
CA GLU A 329 10.52 -13.24 -45.67
C GLU A 329 11.30 -12.63 -46.85
N ASP A 330 11.75 -13.50 -47.75
CA ASP A 330 12.48 -13.13 -48.94
C ASP A 330 11.61 -13.20 -50.20
N LEU A 331 12.26 -13.05 -51.35
CA LEU A 331 11.59 -13.04 -52.65
C LEU A 331 11.78 -14.40 -53.36
N GLU A 332 12.39 -15.37 -52.68
CA GLU A 332 12.68 -16.69 -53.20
C GLU A 332 11.59 -17.67 -52.81
N LYS A 333 11.37 -18.65 -53.67
CA LYS A 333 10.33 -19.66 -53.49
C LYS A 333 10.94 -20.83 -52.72
N GLY A 334 10.49 -21.09 -51.49
CA GLY A 334 11.15 -22.09 -50.65
C GLY A 334 10.32 -22.79 -49.58
N GLY A 335 9.11 -22.33 -49.28
CA GLY A 335 8.29 -22.95 -48.23
C GLY A 335 8.86 -22.66 -46.83
N TYR A 336 9.38 -21.44 -46.66
CA TYR A 336 9.89 -20.91 -45.43
C TYR A 336 8.85 -20.07 -44.70
N ALA A 337 9.17 -19.70 -43.47
CA ALA A 337 8.49 -18.66 -42.74
C ALA A 337 9.52 -17.87 -41.95
N SER A 338 9.36 -16.56 -41.91
CA SER A 338 10.18 -15.64 -41.13
C SER A 338 9.29 -14.84 -40.20
N VAL A 339 9.83 -14.52 -39.04
CA VAL A 339 9.13 -13.78 -38.01
C VAL A 339 10.06 -12.75 -37.40
N ILE A 340 9.55 -11.55 -37.18
CA ILE A 340 10.23 -10.53 -36.40
C ILE A 340 9.32 -10.10 -35.24
N SER A 341 9.89 -9.95 -34.05
CA SER A 341 9.14 -9.61 -32.84
C SER A 341 9.87 -8.59 -31.98
N ARG A 342 9.13 -7.63 -31.42
CA ARG A 342 9.64 -6.65 -30.46
C ARG A 342 8.70 -6.54 -29.29
N LYS A 343 9.27 -6.69 -28.10
CA LYS A 343 8.60 -6.45 -26.82
C LYS A 343 8.98 -5.07 -26.28
N ILE A 344 8.00 -4.34 -25.79
CA ILE A 344 8.18 -3.13 -24.99
C ILE A 344 7.66 -3.38 -23.60
N ASN A 345 8.37 -2.84 -22.62
CA ASN A 345 7.95 -2.88 -21.23
C ASN A 345 7.57 -1.49 -20.74
N ASN A 346 6.60 -1.41 -19.83
CA ASN A 346 6.18 -0.18 -19.16
C ASN A 346 5.82 0.98 -20.11
N TYR A 347 4.86 0.76 -21.01
CA TYR A 347 4.48 1.72 -22.05
C TYR A 347 3.53 2.81 -21.53
N PHE A 348 3.88 4.09 -21.72
CA PHE A 348 3.13 5.25 -21.20
C PHE A 348 2.73 6.28 -22.26
N CYS A 349 2.89 5.98 -23.54
CA CYS A 349 2.39 6.84 -24.62
C CYS A 349 0.90 6.56 -24.89
N LEU A 350 0.23 7.53 -25.52
CA LEU A 350 -1.19 7.47 -25.81
C LEU A 350 -1.52 6.60 -27.01
N ASP A 351 -0.57 6.31 -27.87
CA ASP A 351 -0.85 5.65 -29.14
C ASP A 351 0.32 4.78 -29.58
N ILE A 352 0.01 3.57 -30.03
CA ILE A 352 0.94 2.71 -30.77
C ILE A 352 0.58 2.80 -32.25
N TYR A 353 1.53 3.20 -33.08
CA TYR A 353 1.41 3.21 -34.54
C TYR A 353 2.50 2.35 -35.19
N PHE A 354 2.12 1.64 -36.25
CA PHE A 354 3.05 1.00 -37.17
C PHE A 354 2.38 0.77 -38.53
N SER A 355 3.19 0.71 -39.59
CA SER A 355 2.68 0.50 -40.95
C SER A 355 3.27 -0.76 -41.57
N TRP A 356 2.47 -1.43 -42.41
CA TRP A 356 2.91 -2.60 -43.15
C TRP A 356 2.43 -2.59 -44.61
N LEU A 357 3.22 -3.23 -45.49
CA LEU A 357 2.85 -3.58 -46.87
C LEU A 357 3.00 -5.08 -47.04
N ALA A 358 2.04 -5.75 -47.67
CA ALA A 358 2.11 -7.20 -47.87
C ALA A 358 1.99 -7.59 -49.34
N VAL A 359 2.69 -8.66 -49.70
CA VAL A 359 2.59 -9.34 -50.99
C VAL A 359 2.41 -10.83 -50.75
N LEU A 360 1.36 -11.40 -51.34
CA LEU A 360 1.03 -12.80 -51.27
C LEU A 360 0.81 -13.34 -52.68
N GLN A 361 1.61 -14.30 -53.11
CA GLN A 361 1.41 -14.99 -54.38
C GLN A 361 0.44 -16.17 -54.19
N ASN A 362 -0.62 -16.19 -54.99
CA ASN A 362 -1.62 -17.25 -55.07
C ASN A 362 -1.05 -18.47 -55.79
N GLY A 363 -0.90 -19.55 -55.04
CA GLY A 363 -0.46 -20.83 -55.60
C GLY A 363 -1.56 -21.68 -56.22
N ASN A 364 -2.78 -21.17 -56.33
CA ASN A 364 -4.00 -21.92 -56.64
C ASN A 364 -4.28 -23.07 -55.64
N HIS A 365 -3.78 -22.94 -54.41
CA HIS A 365 -4.00 -23.89 -53.33
C HIS A 365 -5.17 -23.49 -52.44
N SER A 366 -5.64 -24.40 -51.59
CA SER A 366 -6.54 -24.02 -50.50
C SER A 366 -5.89 -22.94 -49.61
N SER A 367 -6.70 -22.12 -48.93
CA SER A 367 -6.21 -21.08 -47.99
C SER A 367 -5.17 -21.62 -47.01
N ASN A 368 -5.42 -22.84 -46.50
CA ASN A 368 -4.58 -23.59 -45.59
C ASN A 368 -3.20 -24.00 -46.13
N GLN A 369 -2.94 -23.82 -47.43
CA GLN A 369 -1.68 -24.19 -48.07
C GLN A 369 -1.02 -22.99 -48.78
N SER A 370 -1.71 -21.85 -48.84
CA SER A 370 -1.24 -20.65 -49.52
C SER A 370 -0.21 -19.85 -48.72
N SER A 371 0.44 -18.89 -49.38
CA SER A 371 1.30 -17.89 -48.72
C SER A 371 0.50 -17.15 -47.65
N LEU A 372 1.17 -16.73 -46.57
CA LEU A 372 0.54 -16.25 -45.36
C LEU A 372 1.30 -15.05 -44.79
N VAL A 373 0.57 -14.04 -44.33
CA VAL A 373 1.10 -13.01 -43.43
C VAL A 373 0.25 -12.92 -42.17
N ILE A 374 0.91 -12.66 -41.04
CA ILE A 374 0.30 -12.43 -39.74
C ILE A 374 0.92 -11.17 -39.15
N VAL A 375 0.08 -10.23 -38.72
CA VAL A 375 0.47 -9.02 -37.98
C VAL A 375 -0.28 -9.04 -36.66
N GLN A 376 0.46 -9.11 -35.55
CA GLN A 376 -0.11 -9.32 -34.23
C GLN A 376 0.49 -8.36 -33.19
N LEU A 377 -0.37 -7.60 -32.49
CA LEU A 377 -0.01 -6.78 -31.33
C LEU A 377 -0.72 -7.35 -30.10
N ASP A 378 0.06 -7.81 -29.12
CA ASP A 378 -0.45 -8.35 -27.87
C ASP A 378 -0.13 -7.43 -26.69
N ASP A 379 -1.09 -7.31 -25.76
CA ASP A 379 -0.84 -6.86 -24.40
C ASP A 379 -0.35 -8.05 -23.58
N PHE A 380 0.96 -8.10 -23.34
CA PHE A 380 1.58 -9.17 -22.58
C PHE A 380 1.24 -9.11 -21.08
N THR A 381 0.84 -7.94 -20.56
CA THR A 381 0.44 -7.79 -19.15
C THR A 381 -0.88 -8.50 -18.88
N THR A 382 -1.84 -8.40 -19.82
CA THR A 382 -3.18 -9.00 -19.67
C THR A 382 -3.34 -10.33 -20.41
N GLY A 383 -2.49 -10.60 -21.41
CA GLY A 383 -2.62 -11.73 -22.34
C GLY A 383 -3.64 -11.51 -23.45
N GLU A 384 -4.12 -10.28 -23.64
CA GLU A 384 -5.07 -9.91 -24.69
C GLU A 384 -4.36 -9.67 -26.03
N SER A 385 -4.87 -10.26 -27.11
CA SER A 385 -4.47 -9.89 -28.48
C SER A 385 -5.29 -8.68 -28.94
N LEU A 386 -4.63 -7.54 -29.07
CA LEU A 386 -5.28 -6.24 -29.38
C LEU A 386 -5.48 -6.07 -30.89
N ILE A 387 -4.47 -6.46 -31.67
CA ILE A 387 -4.52 -6.47 -33.13
C ILE A 387 -4.10 -7.87 -33.58
N LEU A 388 -4.92 -8.49 -34.42
CA LEU A 388 -4.58 -9.71 -35.15
C LEU A 388 -5.08 -9.59 -36.58
N ARG A 389 -4.14 -9.46 -37.51
CA ARG A 389 -4.38 -9.55 -38.95
C ARG A 389 -3.78 -10.85 -39.43
N ARG A 390 -4.55 -11.60 -40.21
CA ARG A 390 -4.12 -12.84 -40.83
C ARG A 390 -4.66 -12.85 -42.24
N TYR A 391 -3.76 -12.93 -43.20
CA TYR A 391 -4.10 -12.93 -44.62
C TYR A 391 -3.40 -14.06 -45.34
N ASP A 392 -4.13 -14.73 -46.23
CA ASP A 392 -3.61 -15.82 -47.03
C ASP A 392 -4.11 -15.75 -48.49
N ALA A 393 -3.26 -16.15 -49.43
CA ALA A 393 -3.58 -16.14 -50.86
C ALA A 393 -4.28 -17.44 -51.30
N GLY A 394 -5.35 -17.85 -50.60
CA GLY A 394 -6.17 -18.98 -51.00
C GLY A 394 -6.65 -18.88 -52.47
N ALA A 395 -6.98 -20.01 -53.08
CA ALA A 395 -7.21 -20.15 -54.53
C ALA A 395 -8.17 -19.10 -55.15
N THR A 396 -9.15 -18.61 -54.40
CA THR A 396 -10.15 -17.63 -54.85
C THR A 396 -9.94 -16.22 -54.28
N GLY A 397 -8.83 -15.96 -53.57
CA GLY A 397 -8.59 -14.71 -52.85
C GLY A 397 -9.47 -14.53 -51.61
N SER A 398 -10.10 -15.58 -51.10
CA SER A 398 -10.98 -15.50 -49.92
C SER A 398 -10.25 -15.23 -48.60
N GLY A 399 -8.92 -15.37 -48.59
CA GLY A 399 -8.08 -15.12 -47.41
C GLY A 399 -7.53 -13.69 -47.34
N VAL A 400 -7.87 -12.81 -48.29
CA VAL A 400 -7.55 -11.38 -48.27
C VAL A 400 -8.83 -10.54 -48.18
N ASP A 401 -8.70 -9.30 -47.72
CA ASP A 401 -9.81 -8.33 -47.63
C ASP A 401 -9.63 -7.18 -48.64
N ASN A 402 -10.46 -6.14 -48.52
CA ASN A 402 -10.49 -4.97 -49.40
C ASN A 402 -9.19 -4.13 -49.37
N ARG A 403 -8.25 -4.39 -48.46
CA ARG A 403 -6.92 -3.76 -48.45
C ARG A 403 -6.02 -4.30 -49.55
N PHE A 404 -6.33 -5.48 -50.10
CA PHE A 404 -5.55 -6.11 -51.16
C PHE A 404 -6.17 -5.85 -52.54
N GLN A 405 -5.32 -5.56 -53.50
CA GLN A 405 -5.62 -5.65 -54.92
C GLN A 405 -5.05 -6.93 -55.50
N ALA A 406 -5.64 -7.41 -56.58
CA ALA A 406 -5.19 -8.59 -57.31
C ALA A 406 -4.67 -8.20 -58.69
N LYS A 407 -3.51 -8.72 -59.06
CA LYS A 407 -3.00 -8.69 -60.43
C LYS A 407 -2.28 -10.00 -60.72
N ASP A 408 -2.67 -10.65 -61.81
CA ASP A 408 -2.18 -11.98 -62.16
C ASP A 408 -2.40 -12.96 -61.00
N ASP A 409 -1.34 -13.61 -60.51
CA ASP A 409 -1.35 -14.50 -59.35
C ASP A 409 -0.89 -13.80 -58.05
N TYR A 410 -0.83 -12.47 -58.01
CA TYR A 410 -0.44 -11.73 -56.80
C TYR A 410 -1.62 -11.00 -56.16
N PHE A 411 -1.69 -11.10 -54.84
CA PHE A 411 -2.46 -10.22 -53.98
C PHE A 411 -1.50 -9.29 -53.24
N TYR A 412 -1.70 -7.99 -53.32
CA TYR A 412 -0.81 -7.00 -52.72
C TYR A 412 -1.58 -5.80 -52.16
N THR A 413 -1.01 -5.15 -51.16
CA THR A 413 -1.54 -3.88 -50.64
C THR A 413 -1.06 -2.72 -51.53
N PRO A 414 -1.96 -1.95 -52.19
CA PRO A 414 -1.59 -0.87 -53.12
C PRO A 414 -1.15 0.42 -52.41
N ALA A 415 -1.20 0.44 -51.08
CA ALA A 415 -0.80 1.54 -50.20
C ALA A 415 -0.34 0.95 -48.87
N TRP A 416 0.48 1.68 -48.10
CA TRP A 416 0.85 1.29 -46.74
C TRP A 416 -0.38 1.19 -45.85
N GLN A 417 -0.45 0.11 -45.07
CA GLN A 417 -1.52 -0.14 -44.12
C GLN A 417 -1.05 0.25 -42.73
N SER A 418 -1.60 1.34 -42.18
CA SER A 418 -1.27 1.78 -40.83
C SER A 418 -2.22 1.17 -39.82
N GLU A 419 -1.66 0.63 -38.75
CA GLU A 419 -2.40 0.16 -37.58
C GLU A 419 -2.22 1.17 -36.44
N HIS A 420 -3.33 1.51 -35.79
CA HIS A 420 -3.37 2.46 -34.67
C HIS A 420 -4.06 1.80 -33.48
N LEU A 421 -3.41 1.87 -32.33
CA LEU A 421 -4.03 1.55 -31.05
C LEU A 421 -3.89 2.72 -30.09
N ALA A 422 -5.03 3.32 -29.73
CA ALA A 422 -5.10 4.25 -28.61
C ALA A 422 -4.96 3.50 -27.27
N ILE A 423 -4.10 4.00 -26.40
CA ILE A 423 -3.81 3.51 -25.05
C ILE A 423 -4.51 4.41 -24.05
N ASP A 424 -5.45 3.82 -23.31
CA ASP A 424 -6.15 4.49 -22.23
C ASP A 424 -5.41 4.34 -20.89
N ASN A 425 -5.96 4.98 -19.85
CA ASN A 425 -5.41 4.93 -18.50
C ASN A 425 -5.38 3.54 -17.86
N THR A 426 -6.14 2.57 -18.38
CA THR A 426 -6.15 1.20 -17.88
C THR A 426 -4.97 0.38 -18.41
N ARG A 427 -4.32 0.84 -19.48
CA ARG A 427 -3.21 0.17 -20.15
C ARG A 427 -1.86 0.90 -20.00
N PHE A 428 -1.81 2.02 -19.28
CA PHE A 428 -0.55 2.68 -18.96
C PHE A 428 0.34 1.79 -18.09
N GLY A 429 1.61 1.69 -18.47
CA GLY A 429 2.59 0.81 -17.86
C GLY A 429 2.48 -0.65 -18.29
N HIS A 430 1.58 -1.00 -19.22
CA HIS A 430 1.51 -2.35 -19.76
C HIS A 430 2.72 -2.67 -20.64
N ASN A 431 2.93 -3.97 -20.87
CA ASN A 431 3.97 -4.48 -21.74
C ASN A 431 3.31 -4.93 -23.05
N PHE A 432 3.79 -4.41 -24.18
CA PHE A 432 3.23 -4.75 -25.49
C PHE A 432 4.23 -5.54 -26.31
N THR A 433 3.75 -6.45 -27.16
CA THR A 433 4.60 -7.19 -28.10
C THR A 433 4.00 -7.11 -29.49
N LEU A 434 4.73 -6.50 -30.44
CA LEU A 434 4.44 -6.66 -31.85
C LEU A 434 5.16 -7.92 -32.35
N THR A 435 4.43 -8.75 -33.09
CA THR A 435 5.00 -9.87 -33.83
C THR A 435 4.44 -9.88 -35.24
N VAL A 436 5.34 -9.96 -36.22
CA VAL A 436 4.98 -10.03 -37.64
C VAL A 436 5.61 -11.28 -38.23
N LEU A 437 4.80 -12.10 -38.89
CA LEU A 437 5.24 -13.30 -39.58
C LEU A 437 4.81 -13.21 -41.05
N ALA A 438 5.72 -13.58 -41.94
CA ALA A 438 5.40 -13.86 -43.33
C ALA A 438 5.85 -15.29 -43.64
N ALA A 439 5.19 -15.93 -44.60
CA ALA A 439 5.53 -17.27 -45.01
C ALA A 439 5.11 -17.57 -46.44
N ASP A 440 5.97 -18.31 -47.13
CA ASP A 440 5.70 -18.93 -48.42
C ASP A 440 4.59 -19.97 -48.35
N CYS A 441 4.00 -20.31 -49.50
CA CYS A 441 3.04 -21.40 -49.59
C CYS A 441 3.70 -22.78 -49.37
N GLU A 442 2.89 -23.75 -48.93
CA GLU A 442 3.23 -25.17 -48.90
C GLU A 442 2.46 -25.90 -50.02
N PRO A 443 3.04 -26.81 -50.82
CA PRO A 443 4.46 -27.19 -51.00
C PRO A 443 5.14 -26.54 -52.22
N SER A 444 4.44 -25.64 -52.93
CA SER A 444 4.75 -25.32 -54.34
C SER A 444 5.63 -24.09 -54.58
N GLY A 445 6.17 -23.48 -53.54
CA GLY A 445 7.08 -22.33 -53.67
C GLY A 445 6.40 -21.12 -54.33
N HIS A 446 5.39 -20.54 -53.66
CA HIS A 446 4.86 -19.21 -53.99
C HIS A 446 5.22 -18.30 -52.83
N VAL A 447 5.60 -17.07 -53.16
CA VAL A 447 6.18 -16.15 -52.18
C VAL A 447 5.11 -15.49 -51.33
N GLY A 448 5.45 -15.25 -50.06
CA GLY A 448 4.66 -14.40 -49.16
C GLY A 448 5.60 -13.58 -48.30
N TYR A 449 5.60 -12.27 -48.48
CA TYR A 449 6.48 -11.37 -47.74
C TYR A 449 5.78 -10.06 -47.37
N LEU A 450 6.35 -9.38 -46.38
CA LEU A 450 5.77 -8.15 -45.83
C LEU A 450 6.88 -7.15 -45.49
N TYR A 451 6.66 -5.88 -45.80
CA TYR A 451 7.50 -4.76 -45.34
C TYR A 451 6.87 -4.12 -44.11
N LEU A 452 7.68 -3.87 -43.09
CA LEU A 452 7.30 -3.26 -41.82
C LEU A 452 8.10 -1.97 -41.63
N ASP A 453 7.43 -0.88 -41.27
CA ASP A 453 8.05 0.43 -41.10
C ASP A 453 7.20 1.35 -40.21
N SER A 454 7.65 2.60 -40.03
CA SER A 454 6.88 3.73 -39.53
C SER A 454 6.37 3.51 -38.10
N PHE A 455 7.26 3.03 -37.24
CA PHE A 455 6.97 2.83 -35.81
C PHE A 455 7.18 4.12 -35.04
N SER A 456 6.10 4.86 -34.79
CA SER A 456 6.17 6.06 -33.96
C SER A 456 5.34 5.86 -32.69
N GLY A 457 5.98 6.08 -31.53
CA GLY A 457 5.27 6.40 -30.30
C GLY A 457 5.03 7.91 -30.17
N SER A 458 5.70 8.73 -30.99
CA SER A 458 5.79 10.18 -30.86
C SER A 458 4.57 10.96 -31.36
N GLY A 459 3.49 10.28 -31.76
CA GLY A 459 2.24 10.92 -32.18
C GLY A 459 2.32 11.61 -33.54
N VAL A 460 3.27 11.25 -34.40
CA VAL A 460 3.23 11.62 -35.82
C VAL A 460 2.63 10.44 -36.57
N ASP A 461 1.37 10.60 -36.94
CA ASP A 461 0.65 9.69 -37.83
C ASP A 461 1.11 9.96 -39.26
N ASN A 462 1.88 9.03 -39.82
CA ASN A 462 2.50 9.19 -41.15
C ASN A 462 1.50 9.14 -42.31
N ARG A 463 0.21 8.83 -42.04
CA ARG A 463 -0.88 9.04 -43.00
C ARG A 463 -1.08 10.51 -43.35
N PHE A 464 -0.62 11.42 -42.49
CA PHE A 464 -0.73 12.86 -42.69
C PHE A 464 0.46 13.40 -43.48
N GLN A 465 0.18 14.04 -44.60
CA GLN A 465 1.13 14.86 -45.34
C GLN A 465 1.09 16.29 -44.85
N ALA A 466 2.25 16.95 -44.85
CA ALA A 466 2.36 18.38 -44.58
C ALA A 466 2.26 19.18 -45.88
N LYS A 467 1.43 20.22 -45.88
CA LYS A 467 1.45 21.29 -46.89
C LYS A 467 1.26 22.62 -46.19
N ASP A 468 2.29 23.45 -46.26
CA ASP A 468 2.39 24.68 -45.47
C ASP A 468 2.20 24.33 -43.98
N ASP A 469 1.27 24.98 -43.28
CA ASP A 469 0.96 24.74 -41.87
C ASP A 469 -0.15 23.67 -41.67
N TYR A 470 -0.60 23.01 -42.74
CA TYR A 470 -1.63 21.97 -42.67
C TYR A 470 -1.03 20.57 -42.70
N PHE A 471 -1.55 19.70 -41.84
CA PHE A 471 -1.37 18.26 -41.92
C PHE A 471 -2.68 17.64 -42.41
N TYR A 472 -2.66 16.84 -43.47
CA TYR A 472 -3.86 16.23 -44.06
C TYR A 472 -3.61 14.83 -44.60
N THR A 473 -4.65 13.99 -44.59
CA THR A 473 -4.62 12.70 -45.28
C THR A 473 -4.92 12.92 -46.77
N PRO A 474 -4.08 12.42 -47.71
CA PRO A 474 -4.25 12.66 -49.14
C PRO A 474 -5.37 11.81 -49.77
N ALA A 475 -5.84 10.78 -49.06
CA ALA A 475 -6.89 9.87 -49.49
C ALA A 475 -7.83 9.54 -48.32
N TRP A 476 -9.01 9.00 -48.63
CA TRP A 476 -9.92 8.45 -47.61
C TRP A 476 -9.23 7.38 -46.78
N GLN A 477 -9.41 7.46 -45.47
CA GLN A 477 -8.90 6.48 -44.53
C GLN A 477 -10.04 5.55 -44.10
N SER A 478 -9.76 4.25 -44.09
CA SER A 478 -10.72 3.23 -43.68
C SER A 478 -10.19 2.52 -42.45
N GLU A 479 -10.96 2.57 -41.36
CA GLU A 479 -10.65 1.88 -40.12
C GLU A 479 -11.51 0.63 -39.97
N HIS A 480 -10.86 -0.50 -39.70
CA HIS A 480 -11.53 -1.79 -39.57
C HIS A 480 -11.41 -2.33 -38.14
N LEU A 481 -12.52 -2.30 -37.41
CA LEU A 481 -12.62 -2.94 -36.10
C LEU A 481 -13.02 -4.40 -36.26
N ALA A 482 -12.11 -5.32 -35.93
CA ALA A 482 -12.43 -6.74 -35.83
C ALA A 482 -13.33 -6.98 -34.61
N ILE A 483 -14.52 -7.54 -34.82
CA ILE A 483 -15.46 -7.91 -33.77
C ILE A 483 -15.37 -9.42 -33.55
N ASP A 484 -14.92 -9.83 -32.36
CA ASP A 484 -14.92 -11.23 -31.97
C ASP A 484 -16.32 -11.73 -31.56
N ASN A 485 -16.42 -13.04 -31.33
CA ASN A 485 -17.67 -13.69 -30.93
C ASN A 485 -18.21 -13.24 -29.55
N THR A 486 -17.38 -12.62 -28.70
CA THR A 486 -17.81 -12.11 -27.39
C THR A 486 -18.56 -10.80 -27.49
N ARG A 487 -18.41 -10.08 -28.62
CA ARG A 487 -19.02 -8.77 -28.87
C ARG A 487 -20.22 -8.83 -29.81
N PHE A 488 -20.68 -10.04 -30.18
CA PHE A 488 -21.87 -10.22 -31.02
C PHE A 488 -23.16 -9.85 -30.28
N GLY A 489 -24.00 -9.02 -30.91
CA GLY A 489 -25.26 -8.53 -30.32
C GLY A 489 -25.11 -7.34 -29.37
N HIS A 490 -23.91 -6.78 -29.23
CA HIS A 490 -23.66 -5.56 -28.47
C HIS A 490 -23.93 -4.29 -29.30
N ASN A 491 -24.14 -3.17 -28.60
CA ASN A 491 -24.31 -1.85 -29.22
C ASN A 491 -22.95 -1.15 -29.31
N PHE A 492 -22.68 -0.52 -30.46
CA PHE A 492 -21.46 0.24 -30.71
C PHE A 492 -21.79 1.72 -30.93
N THR A 493 -20.93 2.61 -30.47
CA THR A 493 -21.01 4.05 -30.70
C THR A 493 -19.70 4.50 -31.35
N LEU A 494 -19.78 5.12 -32.52
CA LEU A 494 -18.67 5.84 -33.13
C LEU A 494 -18.73 7.29 -32.63
N THR A 495 -17.69 7.71 -31.92
CA THR A 495 -17.51 9.11 -31.50
C THR A 495 -16.36 9.70 -32.31
N VAL A 496 -16.60 10.86 -32.90
CA VAL A 496 -15.64 11.59 -33.70
C VAL A 496 -15.41 12.96 -33.08
N LEU A 497 -14.14 13.32 -32.89
CA LEU A 497 -13.74 14.64 -32.40
C LEU A 497 -12.78 15.28 -33.40
N ALA A 498 -13.14 16.45 -33.90
CA ALA A 498 -12.24 17.37 -34.56
C ALA A 498 -12.22 18.66 -33.73
N ALA A 499 -11.04 19.23 -33.53
CA ALA A 499 -10.86 20.36 -32.64
C ALA A 499 -9.89 21.38 -33.25
N ASP A 500 -10.20 22.64 -33.03
CA ASP A 500 -9.32 23.76 -33.35
C ASP A 500 -8.30 23.97 -32.21
N CYS A 501 -7.16 24.58 -32.52
CA CYS A 501 -6.13 24.92 -31.54
C CYS A 501 -6.25 26.40 -31.12
N GLU A 502 -6.50 26.64 -29.83
CA GLU A 502 -6.37 27.97 -29.22
C GLU A 502 -5.06 28.11 -28.42
N PRO A 503 -4.42 29.31 -28.41
CA PRO A 503 -4.86 30.59 -28.99
C PRO A 503 -4.37 30.83 -30.42
N SER A 504 -3.72 29.84 -31.05
CA SER A 504 -2.95 30.01 -32.27
C SER A 504 -3.80 30.11 -33.56
N GLY A 505 -5.10 29.82 -33.48
CA GLY A 505 -6.03 30.00 -34.60
C GLY A 505 -5.90 28.93 -35.70
N HIS A 506 -5.30 27.78 -35.37
CA HIS A 506 -5.23 26.65 -36.31
C HIS A 506 -6.55 25.88 -36.28
N VAL A 507 -6.97 25.41 -37.46
CA VAL A 507 -8.24 24.70 -37.63
C VAL A 507 -8.01 23.19 -37.79
N GLY A 508 -8.90 22.40 -37.18
CA GLY A 508 -8.93 20.95 -37.31
C GLY A 508 -10.30 20.49 -37.74
N TYR A 509 -10.39 19.83 -38.90
CA TYR A 509 -11.65 19.28 -39.42
C TYR A 509 -11.43 17.90 -40.02
N LEU A 510 -12.50 17.10 -40.04
CA LEU A 510 -12.52 15.75 -40.58
C LEU A 510 -13.81 15.55 -41.38
N TYR A 511 -13.70 14.85 -42.51
CA TYR A 511 -14.83 14.34 -43.27
C TYR A 511 -15.13 12.90 -42.87
N LEU A 512 -16.41 12.59 -42.61
CA LEU A 512 -16.90 11.25 -42.34
C LEU A 512 -17.88 10.85 -43.46
N ASP A 513 -17.68 9.67 -44.05
CA ASP A 513 -18.55 9.16 -45.12
C ASP A 513 -19.37 7.94 -44.68
N SER A 514 -18.73 6.78 -44.48
CA SER A 514 -19.43 5.51 -44.20
C SER A 514 -19.12 4.93 -42.81
N PHE A 515 -20.15 4.44 -42.11
CA PHE A 515 -20.05 3.58 -40.93
C PHE A 515 -20.98 2.37 -41.09
N SER A 516 -20.42 1.19 -41.38
CA SER A 516 -21.19 -0.02 -41.68
C SER A 516 -20.60 -1.28 -41.04
N GLY A 517 -21.45 -2.26 -40.72
CA GLY A 517 -21.05 -3.60 -40.25
C GLY A 517 -20.86 -4.62 -41.37
N LEU A 518 -21.03 -4.20 -42.63
CA LEU A 518 -20.75 -4.97 -43.84
C LEU A 518 -19.78 -4.14 -44.68
N SER A 519 -18.80 -4.79 -45.33
CA SER A 519 -17.85 -4.10 -46.22
C SER A 519 -18.60 -3.15 -47.14
N PRO A 520 -18.15 -1.89 -47.28
CA PRO A 520 -18.68 -0.99 -48.30
C PRO A 520 -18.46 -1.58 -49.71
#